data_AF-A0AAF0FTH3-F1
#
_entry.id   AF-A0AAF0FTH3-F1
#
_cell.length_a   1.000
_cell.length_b   1.000
_cell.length_c   1.000
_cell.angle_alpha   90.00
_cell.angle_beta   90.00
_cell.angle_gamma   90.00
#
_symmetry.space_group_name_H-M   'P 1'
#
loop_
_entity.id
_entity.type
_entity.pdbx_description
1 polymer ?
#
loop_
_entity_poly.entity_id
_entity_poly.type
_entity_poly.pdbx_seq_one_letter_code
_entity_poly.pdbx_strand_id
1 'polypeptide(L)'
;MEKKLNSGKESIISLTKITLILSLLFITGSFFSGCTDVKEKSDLINSGISYESDEREILYQVSAIDILLAGGYDGFVSVGELKKHGDCGIGTVDMLDGELIATGGEFYQIKISGDVVHLSDSDLIPFAAVTYFDDDYSFYFEKTDNINELEESLSEIIPSKTQFYAIKSEGFFSYVKTRSVPKQEKPYPRLSEVVKNQSIFEFENINGSIIGLWSPSFTSGLNVYKLHIHFISDDKKSGGHVLDLKFENNSVSLDETGEYYIKLPESTLGGELKNPDDGQNLSYELAIVEK
;
A
#
# COMPACT_ATOMS: atom_id res chain seq x y z
N MET A 1 -25.85 54.41 19.50
CA MET A 1 -26.35 54.67 20.86
C MET A 1 -26.04 53.44 21.70
N GLU A 2 -24.90 53.47 22.38
CA GLU A 2 -24.27 52.34 23.08
C GLU A 2 -25.09 51.86 24.28
N LYS A 3 -25.13 50.55 24.49
CA LYS A 3 -25.61 49.92 25.73
C LYS A 3 -24.42 49.43 26.56
N LYS A 4 -24.42 49.87 27.81
CA LYS A 4 -23.56 49.47 28.94
C LYS A 4 -23.57 47.95 29.18
N LEU A 5 -22.46 47.38 29.67
CA LEU A 5 -22.26 47.03 31.09
C LEU A 5 -20.90 46.31 31.28
N ASN A 6 -19.96 46.97 31.97
CA ASN A 6 -18.76 46.39 32.57
C ASN A 6 -18.97 46.47 34.10
N SER A 7 -18.99 45.33 34.80
CA SER A 7 -17.86 44.64 35.46
C SER A 7 -17.63 45.10 36.90
N GLY A 8 -18.07 44.28 37.86
CA GLY A 8 -17.65 44.32 39.26
C GLY A 8 -16.62 43.23 39.55
N LYS A 9 -15.45 43.66 40.05
CA LYS A 9 -14.60 43.12 41.14
C LYS A 9 -14.93 41.74 41.73
N GLU A 10 -14.02 40.95 42.32
CA GLU A 10 -12.56 40.86 42.54
C GLU A 10 -12.38 39.59 43.43
N SER A 11 -11.33 38.79 43.24
CA SER A 11 -10.53 38.06 44.26
C SER A 11 -9.61 37.08 43.51
N ILE A 12 -8.30 37.29 43.29
CA ILE A 12 -7.12 37.42 44.18
C ILE A 12 -6.92 36.25 45.14
N ILE A 13 -5.69 35.69 45.06
CA ILE A 13 -4.84 34.96 46.03
C ILE A 13 -4.32 33.66 45.34
N SER A 14 -3.04 33.32 45.26
CA SER A 14 -1.74 33.96 45.52
C SER A 14 -0.68 32.91 45.11
N LEU A 15 0.24 33.25 44.20
CA LEU A 15 1.47 32.48 43.98
C LEU A 15 2.48 32.79 45.09
N THR A 16 3.22 31.79 45.58
CA THR A 16 4.41 32.01 46.41
C THR A 16 5.55 31.09 45.96
N LYS A 17 6.76 31.60 46.16
CA LYS A 17 7.99 31.48 45.40
C LYS A 17 9.08 30.76 46.23
N ILE A 18 10.04 30.12 45.53
CA ILE A 18 11.50 30.04 45.86
C ILE A 18 11.88 29.10 47.04
N THR A 19 12.83 28.15 46.91
CA THR A 19 14.29 28.38 47.06
C THR A 19 15.15 27.18 46.62
N LEU A 20 16.28 27.50 45.97
CA LEU A 20 17.38 26.65 45.50
C LEU A 20 18.41 26.43 46.63
N ILE A 21 18.91 25.21 46.86
CA ILE A 21 20.13 24.97 47.66
C ILE A 21 21.02 23.93 46.94
N LEU A 22 22.18 24.37 46.48
CA LEU A 22 23.35 23.54 46.17
C LEU A 22 24.16 23.32 47.45
N SER A 23 24.63 22.11 47.68
CA SER A 23 25.82 21.86 48.51
C SER A 23 26.62 20.67 47.95
N LEU A 24 27.88 20.96 47.61
CA LEU A 24 28.91 20.02 47.22
C LEU A 24 29.81 19.80 48.45
N LEU A 25 30.09 18.54 48.83
CA LEU A 25 31.26 18.24 49.65
C LEU A 25 31.79 16.83 49.35
N PHE A 26 33.10 16.82 49.09
CA PHE A 26 33.97 15.72 48.69
C PHE A 26 34.60 15.04 49.93
N ILE A 27 35.24 13.86 49.69
CA ILE A 27 36.29 13.18 50.49
C ILE A 27 35.75 12.28 51.64
N THR A 28 36.12 11.01 51.87
CA THR A 28 37.03 9.97 51.33
C THR A 28 36.74 8.65 52.08
N GLY A 29 37.06 7.48 51.52
CA GLY A 29 37.42 6.32 52.35
C GLY A 29 37.06 4.91 51.83
N SER A 30 37.93 4.37 50.98
CA SER A 30 38.40 2.96 50.86
C SER A 30 37.45 1.76 51.06
N PHE A 31 37.35 0.97 49.97
CA PHE A 31 37.46 -0.50 49.86
C PHE A 31 36.85 -1.38 50.97
N PHE A 32 35.85 -2.19 50.59
CA PHE A 32 35.93 -3.64 50.77
C PHE A 32 35.02 -4.36 49.76
N SER A 33 35.57 -5.41 49.15
CA SER A 33 34.93 -6.37 48.26
C SER A 33 33.67 -6.99 48.84
N GLY A 34 32.71 -7.28 47.97
CA GLY A 34 31.65 -8.24 48.25
C GLY A 34 30.58 -8.24 47.17
N CYS A 35 30.74 -9.09 46.16
CA CYS A 35 29.62 -9.51 45.32
C CYS A 35 28.64 -10.29 46.19
N THR A 36 27.42 -9.77 46.35
CA THR A 36 26.26 -10.59 46.73
C THR A 36 25.05 -10.06 46.01
N ASP A 37 24.48 -10.92 45.16
CA ASP A 37 23.16 -10.80 44.56
C ASP A 37 22.12 -10.35 45.59
N VAL A 38 21.47 -9.22 45.31
CA VAL A 38 20.22 -8.85 45.99
C VAL A 38 19.10 -8.99 44.97
N LYS A 39 18.42 -10.14 45.07
CA LYS A 39 17.00 -10.27 44.75
C LYS A 39 16.23 -9.24 45.57
N GLU A 40 15.66 -8.22 44.93
CA GLU A 40 14.47 -7.55 45.46
C GLU A 40 13.52 -7.12 44.33
N LYS A 41 12.29 -7.65 44.47
CA LYS A 41 11.01 -7.13 43.99
C LYS A 41 10.79 -6.98 42.48
N SER A 42 10.48 -8.13 41.89
CA SER A 42 9.26 -8.26 41.11
C SER A 42 8.06 -7.81 41.94
N ASP A 43 7.33 -6.81 41.46
CA ASP A 43 5.89 -6.59 41.62
C ASP A 43 5.63 -5.12 41.32
N LEU A 44 5.49 -4.80 40.03
CA LEU A 44 4.73 -3.71 39.41
C LEU A 44 5.22 -3.57 37.96
N ILE A 45 4.27 -3.51 37.02
CA ILE A 45 4.41 -3.58 35.55
C ILE A 45 4.38 -5.03 35.01
N ASN A 46 3.29 -5.74 35.33
CA ASN A 46 2.74 -6.74 34.43
C ASN A 46 1.41 -6.19 33.88
N SER A 47 1.50 -5.13 33.08
CA SER A 47 0.49 -4.80 32.08
C SER A 47 1.12 -5.12 30.73
N GLY A 48 1.29 -6.42 30.47
CA GLY A 48 1.55 -6.91 29.13
C GLY A 48 0.34 -6.60 28.27
N ILE A 49 0.29 -5.39 27.74
CA ILE A 49 -0.37 -5.16 26.45
C ILE A 49 0.66 -5.66 25.44
N SER A 50 0.55 -6.94 25.08
CA SER A 50 1.10 -7.38 23.81
C SER A 50 0.28 -6.65 22.74
N TYR A 51 0.89 -5.67 22.09
CA TYR A 51 0.44 -5.26 20.77
C TYR A 51 0.82 -6.42 19.85
N GLU A 52 -0.03 -7.44 19.83
CA GLU A 52 0.01 -8.43 18.78
C GLU A 52 -0.42 -7.65 17.54
N SER A 53 0.55 -7.29 16.69
CA SER A 53 0.24 -6.78 15.35
C SER A 53 -0.67 -7.81 14.72
N ASP A 54 -1.89 -7.41 14.37
CA ASP A 54 -2.74 -8.31 13.60
C ASP A 54 -2.01 -8.50 12.26
N GLU A 55 -1.48 -9.70 12.01
CA GLU A 55 -0.72 -10.00 10.79
C GLU A 55 -1.56 -9.76 9.52
N ARG A 56 -2.88 -9.58 9.68
CA ARG A 56 -3.83 -9.18 8.63
C ARG A 56 -3.71 -7.71 8.21
N GLU A 57 -3.20 -6.84 9.08
CA GLU A 57 -3.06 -5.39 8.86
C GLU A 57 -1.70 -5.00 8.24
N ILE A 58 -1.06 -5.96 7.56
CA ILE A 58 0.24 -5.80 6.91
C ILE A 58 0.08 -5.81 5.39
N LEU A 59 0.47 -4.71 4.75
CA LEU A 59 0.61 -4.67 3.30
C LEU A 59 1.94 -5.35 2.95
N TYR A 60 1.84 -6.56 2.41
CA TYR A 60 2.99 -7.31 1.92
C TYR A 60 3.26 -6.97 0.46
N GLN A 61 4.46 -6.44 0.19
CA GLN A 61 4.89 -6.08 -1.14
C GLN A 61 6.12 -6.88 -1.59
N VAL A 62 6.08 -7.34 -2.83
CA VAL A 62 7.21 -7.93 -3.56
C VAL A 62 7.88 -6.83 -4.39
N SER A 63 9.17 -6.61 -4.18
CA SER A 63 9.98 -5.59 -4.88
C SER A 63 9.48 -4.16 -4.69
N ALA A 64 10.01 -3.21 -5.46
CA ALA A 64 9.64 -1.80 -5.46
C ALA A 64 9.25 -1.35 -6.88
N ILE A 65 8.35 -0.38 -7.01
CA ILE A 65 7.87 0.09 -8.32
C ILE A 65 9.02 0.66 -9.17
N ASP A 66 10.00 1.34 -8.57
CA ASP A 66 11.16 1.84 -9.32
C ASP A 66 12.03 0.72 -9.91
N ILE A 67 12.12 -0.42 -9.22
CA ILE A 67 12.81 -1.61 -9.73
C ILE A 67 12.04 -2.18 -10.93
N LEU A 68 10.71 -2.24 -10.84
CA LEU A 68 9.86 -2.69 -11.94
C LEU A 68 9.97 -1.75 -13.15
N LEU A 69 9.89 -0.43 -12.94
CA LEU A 69 10.05 0.59 -13.99
C LEU A 69 11.40 0.44 -14.72
N ALA A 70 12.46 0.11 -13.98
CA ALA A 70 13.81 -0.08 -14.51
C ALA A 70 14.02 -1.41 -15.26
N GLY A 71 13.02 -2.29 -15.33
CA GLY A 71 13.10 -3.58 -16.03
C GLY A 71 13.35 -4.78 -15.12
N GLY A 72 13.14 -4.64 -13.80
CA GLY A 72 13.26 -5.73 -12.83
C GLY A 72 12.11 -6.73 -12.91
N TYR A 73 12.02 -7.48 -14.01
CA TYR A 73 10.90 -8.40 -14.31
C TYR A 73 11.13 -9.85 -13.92
N ASP A 74 12.32 -10.20 -13.40
CA ASP A 74 12.58 -11.57 -12.92
C ASP A 74 11.81 -11.81 -11.61
N GLY A 75 10.87 -12.75 -11.63
CA GLY A 75 10.11 -13.17 -10.48
C GLY A 75 10.94 -13.96 -9.48
N PHE A 76 10.71 -13.72 -8.19
CA PHE A 76 11.52 -14.32 -7.11
C PHE A 76 10.72 -14.71 -5.86
N VAL A 77 9.44 -14.35 -5.83
CA VAL A 77 8.47 -14.85 -4.84
C VAL A 77 7.46 -15.70 -5.58
N SER A 78 7.16 -16.91 -5.09
CA SER A 78 6.13 -17.73 -5.71
C SER A 78 4.74 -17.31 -5.26
N VAL A 79 3.72 -17.56 -6.06
CA VAL A 79 2.31 -17.32 -5.68
C VAL A 79 1.94 -18.08 -4.40
N GLY A 80 2.44 -19.30 -4.22
CA GLY A 80 2.22 -20.07 -2.99
C GLY A 80 2.83 -19.44 -1.74
N GLU A 81 3.90 -18.65 -1.89
CA GLU A 81 4.43 -17.81 -0.79
C GLU A 81 3.59 -16.54 -0.63
N LEU A 82 3.23 -15.87 -1.72
CA LEU A 82 2.43 -14.65 -1.70
C LEU A 82 1.06 -14.85 -1.00
N LYS A 83 0.41 -15.99 -1.25
CA LYS A 83 -0.86 -16.41 -0.60
C LYS A 83 -0.80 -16.47 0.93
N LYS A 84 0.38 -16.58 1.53
CA LYS A 84 0.53 -16.58 3.01
C LYS A 84 0.45 -15.18 3.60
N HIS A 85 0.50 -14.15 2.76
CA HIS A 85 0.56 -12.75 3.18
C HIS A 85 -0.66 -11.95 2.72
N GLY A 86 -1.63 -12.58 2.04
CA GLY A 86 -2.86 -11.89 1.65
C GLY A 86 -3.76 -12.69 0.72
N ASP A 87 -5.02 -12.27 0.66
CA ASP A 87 -6.08 -12.83 -0.17
C ASP A 87 -6.65 -11.84 -1.20
N CYS A 88 -6.14 -10.61 -1.16
CA CYS A 88 -6.56 -9.47 -1.96
C CYS A 88 -5.33 -8.66 -2.38
N GLY A 89 -5.26 -8.24 -3.64
CA GLY A 89 -4.16 -7.42 -4.11
C GLY A 89 -3.95 -7.42 -5.62
N ILE A 90 -2.88 -6.76 -6.05
CA ILE A 90 -2.56 -6.53 -7.47
C ILE A 90 -1.06 -6.62 -7.74
N GLY A 91 -0.67 -6.73 -9.01
CA GLY A 91 0.73 -6.74 -9.41
C GLY A 91 0.93 -7.20 -10.84
N THR A 92 2.04 -7.88 -11.11
CA THR A 92 2.32 -8.55 -12.38
C THR A 92 2.98 -9.90 -12.09
N VAL A 93 3.31 -10.66 -13.13
CA VAL A 93 3.97 -11.96 -13.04
C VAL A 93 5.35 -11.96 -13.70
N ASP A 94 6.08 -13.05 -13.54
CA ASP A 94 7.43 -13.24 -14.09
C ASP A 94 7.53 -12.82 -15.56
N MET A 95 8.62 -12.15 -15.90
CA MET A 95 8.88 -11.58 -17.22
C MET A 95 7.84 -10.54 -17.67
N LEU A 96 7.09 -9.94 -16.72
CA LEU A 96 6.05 -8.95 -16.99
C LEU A 96 4.97 -9.51 -17.96
N ASP A 97 4.63 -10.80 -17.83
CA ASP A 97 3.66 -11.46 -18.72
C ASP A 97 2.22 -11.08 -18.34
N GLY A 98 1.85 -9.81 -18.52
CA GLY A 98 0.51 -9.32 -18.22
C GLY A 98 0.30 -8.93 -16.75
N GLU A 99 -0.97 -8.83 -16.35
CA GLU A 99 -1.38 -8.24 -15.08
C GLU A 99 -1.77 -9.30 -14.06
N LEU A 100 -1.50 -9.07 -12.77
CA LEU A 100 -1.94 -9.93 -11.67
C LEU A 100 -3.05 -9.26 -10.88
N ILE A 101 -4.09 -10.02 -10.54
CA ILE A 101 -5.12 -9.62 -9.58
C ILE A 101 -5.42 -10.79 -8.65
N ALA A 102 -5.49 -10.50 -7.35
CA ALA A 102 -5.85 -11.44 -6.31
C ALA A 102 -7.17 -11.01 -5.66
N THR A 103 -8.12 -11.94 -5.57
CA THR A 103 -9.41 -11.71 -4.91
C THR A 103 -9.99 -13.00 -4.38
N GLY A 104 -10.46 -12.98 -3.14
CA GLY A 104 -11.02 -14.16 -2.46
C GLY A 104 -10.00 -15.29 -2.29
N GLY A 105 -8.71 -14.96 -2.14
CA GLY A 105 -7.61 -15.93 -1.98
C GLY A 105 -7.15 -16.59 -3.28
N GLU A 106 -7.79 -16.27 -4.40
CA GLU A 106 -7.44 -16.78 -5.73
C GLU A 106 -6.66 -15.73 -6.51
N PHE A 107 -5.67 -16.18 -7.28
CA PHE A 107 -4.73 -15.34 -8.00
C PHE A 107 -4.86 -15.58 -9.50
N TYR A 108 -5.03 -14.49 -10.25
CA TYR A 108 -5.29 -14.54 -11.68
C TYR A 108 -4.28 -13.69 -12.43
N GLN A 109 -3.89 -14.18 -13.60
CA GLN A 109 -3.13 -13.46 -14.60
C GLN A 109 -4.04 -13.06 -15.75
N ILE A 110 -4.01 -11.79 -16.13
CA ILE A 110 -4.61 -11.29 -17.36
C ILE A 110 -3.50 -11.16 -18.39
N LYS A 111 -3.56 -11.96 -19.45
CA LYS A 111 -2.58 -11.95 -20.53
C LYS A 111 -2.78 -10.77 -21.48
N ILE A 112 -1.76 -10.47 -22.30
CA ILE A 112 -1.90 -9.52 -23.40
C ILE A 112 -3.02 -9.88 -24.40
N SER A 113 -3.43 -11.15 -24.50
CA SER A 113 -4.59 -11.54 -25.32
C SER A 113 -5.94 -11.12 -24.71
N GLY A 114 -5.96 -10.72 -23.44
CA GLY A 114 -7.16 -10.51 -22.64
C GLY A 114 -7.61 -11.77 -21.88
N ASP A 115 -7.01 -12.94 -22.16
CA ASP A 115 -7.35 -14.19 -21.48
C ASP A 115 -6.97 -14.12 -20.01
N VAL A 116 -7.89 -14.56 -19.16
CA VAL A 116 -7.68 -14.71 -17.72
C VAL A 116 -7.25 -16.15 -17.42
N VAL A 117 -6.13 -16.30 -16.74
CA VAL A 117 -5.53 -17.59 -16.37
C VAL A 117 -5.39 -17.65 -14.86
N HIS A 118 -5.75 -18.79 -14.26
CA HIS A 118 -5.51 -19.04 -12.85
C HIS A 118 -4.03 -19.35 -12.58
N LEU A 119 -3.43 -18.69 -11.59
CA LEU A 119 -2.02 -18.87 -11.24
C LEU A 119 -1.82 -20.05 -10.29
N SER A 120 -0.84 -20.87 -10.62
CA SER A 120 -0.35 -21.97 -9.79
C SER A 120 0.58 -21.47 -8.69
N ASP A 121 0.71 -22.25 -7.61
CA ASP A 121 1.59 -21.88 -6.48
C ASP A 121 3.08 -21.76 -6.86
N SER A 122 3.49 -22.33 -8.00
CA SER A 122 4.84 -22.27 -8.53
C SER A 122 5.12 -21.07 -9.43
N ASP A 123 4.09 -20.35 -9.88
CA ASP A 123 4.28 -19.14 -10.70
C ASP A 123 5.00 -18.07 -9.88
N LEU A 124 5.89 -17.33 -10.52
CA LEU A 124 6.78 -16.37 -9.86
C LEU A 124 6.32 -14.93 -10.10
N ILE A 125 6.55 -14.10 -9.08
CA ILE A 125 6.08 -12.73 -8.97
C ILE A 125 7.30 -11.81 -8.84
N PRO A 126 7.46 -10.83 -9.75
CA PRO A 126 8.50 -9.81 -9.65
C PRO A 126 8.02 -8.56 -8.90
N PHE A 127 6.71 -8.28 -8.94
CA PHE A 127 6.08 -7.18 -8.22
C PHE A 127 4.61 -7.50 -7.93
N ALA A 128 4.21 -7.35 -6.68
CA ALA A 128 2.81 -7.41 -6.23
C ALA A 128 2.68 -6.76 -4.87
N ALA A 129 1.50 -6.29 -4.54
CA ALA A 129 1.12 -5.85 -3.20
C ALA A 129 -0.18 -6.56 -2.79
N VAL A 130 -0.16 -7.24 -1.66
CA VAL A 130 -1.29 -8.01 -1.12
C VAL A 130 -1.48 -7.74 0.38
N THR A 131 -2.71 -7.90 0.84
CA THR A 131 -3.07 -7.94 2.27
C THR A 131 -4.22 -8.94 2.47
N TYR A 132 -4.54 -9.27 3.72
CA TYR A 132 -5.78 -9.97 4.05
C TYR A 132 -6.89 -8.95 4.20
N PHE A 133 -7.82 -8.92 3.23
CA PHE A 133 -8.78 -7.82 3.16
C PHE A 133 -9.84 -7.87 4.27
N ASP A 134 -9.96 -6.77 5.02
CA ASP A 134 -11.03 -6.51 5.98
C ASP A 134 -11.82 -5.22 5.62
N ASP A 135 -13.15 -5.28 5.68
CA ASP A 135 -14.03 -4.16 5.29
C ASP A 135 -14.17 -3.15 6.44
N ASP A 136 -13.16 -2.31 6.64
CA ASP A 136 -13.13 -1.29 7.69
C ASP A 136 -14.05 -0.10 7.37
N TYR A 137 -14.03 0.33 6.11
CA TYR A 137 -14.81 1.46 5.64
C TYR A 137 -15.49 1.13 4.31
N SER A 138 -16.80 1.33 4.23
CA SER A 138 -17.54 1.19 2.96
C SER A 138 -18.24 2.50 2.63
N PHE A 139 -17.94 3.03 1.43
CA PHE A 139 -18.47 4.28 0.94
C PHE A 139 -19.34 4.05 -0.29
N TYR A 140 -20.56 4.59 -0.26
CA TYR A 140 -21.48 4.51 -1.39
C TYR A 140 -21.28 5.67 -2.35
N PHE A 141 -21.20 5.36 -3.63
CA PHE A 141 -21.05 6.31 -4.72
C PHE A 141 -22.27 6.22 -5.63
N GLU A 142 -23.05 7.31 -5.70
CA GLU A 142 -24.17 7.41 -6.64
C GLU A 142 -23.68 7.31 -8.08
N LYS A 143 -22.54 7.94 -8.38
CA LYS A 143 -21.95 7.99 -9.71
C LYS A 143 -20.46 8.28 -9.68
N THR A 144 -19.74 7.76 -10.67
CA THR A 144 -18.36 8.14 -11.03
C THR A 144 -18.23 8.08 -12.55
N ASP A 145 -17.80 9.18 -13.19
CA ASP A 145 -17.70 9.27 -14.66
C ASP A 145 -16.30 8.96 -15.21
N ASN A 146 -15.27 8.85 -14.37
CA ASN A 146 -13.92 8.46 -14.75
C ASN A 146 -13.07 8.10 -13.51
N ILE A 147 -11.89 7.51 -13.74
CA ILE A 147 -10.96 7.15 -12.66
C ILE A 147 -10.45 8.36 -11.85
N ASN A 148 -10.31 9.55 -12.46
CA ASN A 148 -9.83 10.73 -11.75
C ASN A 148 -10.85 11.22 -10.72
N GLU A 149 -12.15 11.20 -11.07
CA GLU A 149 -13.23 11.51 -10.13
C GLU A 149 -13.26 10.53 -8.95
N LEU A 150 -12.99 9.24 -9.20
CA LEU A 150 -12.84 8.25 -8.13
C LEU A 150 -11.65 8.58 -7.24
N GLU A 151 -10.47 8.83 -7.83
CA GLU A 151 -9.25 9.18 -7.09
C GLU A 151 -9.46 10.45 -6.24
N GLU A 152 -10.08 11.50 -6.80
CA GLU A 152 -10.38 12.75 -6.11
C GLU A 152 -11.34 12.53 -4.94
N SER A 153 -12.45 11.81 -5.19
CA SER A 153 -13.43 11.51 -4.14
C SER A 153 -12.84 10.68 -3.00
N LEU A 154 -12.06 9.64 -3.33
CA LEU A 154 -11.31 8.86 -2.33
C LEU A 154 -10.33 9.76 -1.57
N SER A 155 -9.62 10.65 -2.26
CA SER A 155 -8.69 11.59 -1.64
C SER A 155 -9.35 12.53 -0.63
N GLU A 156 -10.66 12.76 -0.71
CA GLU A 156 -11.40 13.56 0.25
C GLU A 156 -11.87 12.73 1.45
N ILE A 157 -12.32 11.49 1.21
CA ILE A 157 -12.99 10.66 2.23
C ILE A 157 -12.07 9.71 3.00
N ILE A 158 -10.90 9.33 2.49
CA ILE A 158 -10.02 8.40 3.21
C ILE A 158 -9.62 9.00 4.59
N PRO A 159 -9.72 8.23 5.69
CA PRO A 159 -9.52 8.74 7.05
C PRO A 159 -8.13 9.32 7.31
N SER A 160 -7.09 8.62 6.86
CA SER A 160 -5.69 9.01 7.00
C SER A 160 -5.02 9.15 5.64
N LYS A 161 -4.13 10.14 5.48
CA LYS A 161 -3.32 10.29 4.26
C LYS A 161 -1.94 9.66 4.39
N THR A 162 -1.65 9.05 5.54
CA THR A 162 -0.34 8.44 5.83
C THR A 162 -0.38 6.92 5.85
N GLN A 163 -1.56 6.32 5.74
CA GLN A 163 -1.75 4.87 5.72
C GLN A 163 -1.88 4.37 4.28
N PHE A 164 -1.61 3.09 4.09
CA PHE A 164 -2.06 2.37 2.91
C PHE A 164 -3.54 2.01 3.08
N TYR A 165 -4.24 1.85 1.95
CA TYR A 165 -5.55 1.20 1.96
C TYR A 165 -5.66 0.18 0.85
N ALA A 166 -6.00 -1.07 1.15
CA ALA A 166 -6.48 -1.97 0.10
C ALA A 166 -7.91 -1.55 -0.30
N ILE A 167 -8.19 -1.61 -1.59
CA ILE A 167 -9.44 -1.12 -2.18
C ILE A 167 -10.16 -2.30 -2.82
N LYS A 168 -11.46 -2.41 -2.54
CA LYS A 168 -12.32 -3.39 -3.18
C LYS A 168 -13.67 -2.77 -3.55
N SER A 169 -14.11 -2.99 -4.78
CA SER A 169 -15.47 -2.64 -5.22
C SER A 169 -16.00 -3.76 -6.11
N GLU A 170 -17.19 -4.26 -5.80
CA GLU A 170 -17.83 -5.36 -6.54
C GLU A 170 -19.20 -4.89 -7.02
N GLY A 171 -19.48 -5.07 -8.31
CA GLY A 171 -20.78 -4.70 -8.85
C GLY A 171 -20.76 -4.46 -10.34
N PHE A 172 -21.72 -3.63 -10.75
CA PHE A 172 -21.93 -3.27 -12.15
C PHE A 172 -21.13 -2.01 -12.52
N PHE A 173 -20.38 -2.10 -13.60
CA PHE A 173 -19.65 -1.00 -14.21
C PHE A 173 -20.25 -0.72 -15.58
N SER A 174 -20.70 0.51 -15.80
CA SER A 174 -21.18 0.91 -17.12
C SER A 174 -20.05 0.94 -18.14
N TYR A 175 -18.83 1.25 -17.70
CA TYR A 175 -17.63 1.21 -18.53
C TYR A 175 -16.39 0.82 -17.70
N VAL A 176 -15.50 0.01 -18.27
CA VAL A 176 -14.14 -0.21 -17.74
C VAL A 176 -13.16 -0.25 -18.90
N LYS A 177 -12.12 0.57 -18.83
CA LYS A 177 -10.97 0.53 -19.72
C LYS A 177 -9.78 -0.05 -18.99
N THR A 178 -9.19 -1.09 -19.55
CA THR A 178 -8.03 -1.76 -18.98
C THR A 178 -6.88 -1.86 -19.98
N ARG A 179 -5.68 -2.15 -19.47
CA ARG A 179 -4.54 -2.61 -20.26
C ARG A 179 -3.99 -3.93 -19.75
N SER A 180 -3.31 -4.64 -20.65
CA SER A 180 -2.38 -5.71 -20.29
C SER A 180 -1.09 -5.59 -21.09
N VAL A 181 0.04 -5.81 -20.43
CA VAL A 181 1.38 -5.78 -21.03
C VAL A 181 1.82 -7.14 -21.62
N PRO A 182 2.66 -7.15 -22.66
CA PRO A 182 3.24 -8.39 -23.19
C PRO A 182 4.33 -8.95 -22.28
N LYS A 183 4.50 -10.26 -22.31
CA LYS A 183 5.72 -10.92 -21.82
C LYS A 183 6.97 -10.34 -22.46
N GLN A 184 8.01 -10.16 -21.66
CA GLN A 184 9.30 -9.62 -22.07
C GLN A 184 10.39 -10.71 -22.16
N GLU A 185 11.44 -10.40 -22.91
CA GLU A 185 12.66 -11.21 -22.99
C GLU A 185 13.88 -10.36 -22.60
N LYS A 186 14.95 -11.01 -22.14
CA LYS A 186 16.20 -10.32 -21.77
C LYS A 186 16.95 -9.83 -23.03
N PRO A 187 17.64 -8.67 -22.97
CA PRO A 187 17.66 -7.72 -21.86
C PRO A 187 16.33 -6.97 -21.74
N TYR A 188 15.80 -6.89 -20.52
CA TYR A 188 14.49 -6.28 -20.31
C TYR A 188 14.52 -4.76 -20.61
N PRO A 189 13.53 -4.25 -21.36
CA PRO A 189 13.35 -2.81 -21.54
C PRO A 189 12.79 -2.17 -20.25
N ARG A 190 12.74 -0.84 -20.22
CA ARG A 190 11.98 -0.13 -19.18
C ARG A 190 10.49 -0.29 -19.40
N LEU A 191 9.71 -0.16 -18.33
CA LEU A 191 8.26 -0.36 -18.40
C LEU A 191 7.60 0.68 -19.31
N SER A 192 8.11 1.92 -19.33
CA SER A 192 7.70 2.99 -20.25
C SER A 192 7.85 2.63 -21.74
N GLU A 193 8.77 1.73 -22.09
CA GLU A 193 8.90 1.20 -23.46
C GLU A 193 7.98 0.01 -23.72
N VAL A 194 7.73 -0.82 -22.70
CA VAL A 194 6.80 -1.97 -22.81
C VAL A 194 5.37 -1.50 -23.06
N VAL A 195 4.90 -0.50 -22.31
CA VAL A 195 3.50 -0.05 -22.38
C VAL A 195 3.13 0.55 -23.73
N LYS A 196 4.10 0.92 -24.58
CA LYS A 196 3.86 1.32 -25.98
C LYS A 196 3.27 0.18 -26.82
N ASN A 197 3.47 -1.07 -26.39
CA ASN A 197 2.96 -2.28 -27.04
C ASN A 197 1.92 -3.01 -26.16
N GLN A 198 1.30 -2.32 -25.21
CA GLN A 198 0.21 -2.89 -24.41
C GLN A 198 -1.05 -3.12 -25.25
N SER A 199 -1.86 -4.09 -24.86
CA SER A 199 -3.23 -4.20 -25.37
C SER A 199 -4.17 -3.41 -24.48
N ILE A 200 -5.10 -2.68 -25.11
CA ILE A 200 -6.16 -1.94 -24.45
C ILE A 200 -7.48 -2.67 -24.68
N PHE A 201 -8.25 -2.83 -23.61
CA PHE A 201 -9.58 -3.43 -23.66
C PHE A 201 -10.59 -2.47 -23.07
N GLU A 202 -11.74 -2.35 -23.74
CA GLU A 202 -12.86 -1.53 -23.30
C GLU A 202 -14.08 -2.43 -23.13
N PHE A 203 -14.66 -2.41 -21.93
CA PHE A 203 -15.81 -3.20 -21.55
C PHE A 203 -16.97 -2.27 -21.24
N GLU A 204 -18.14 -2.60 -21.79
CA GLU A 204 -19.39 -1.85 -21.59
C GLU A 204 -20.37 -2.74 -20.82
N ASN A 205 -21.05 -2.17 -19.82
CA ASN A 205 -22.09 -2.83 -19.04
C ASN A 205 -21.66 -4.20 -18.49
N ILE A 206 -20.60 -4.22 -17.69
CA ILE A 206 -19.95 -5.43 -17.19
C ILE A 206 -20.07 -5.54 -15.67
N ASN A 207 -20.31 -6.75 -15.16
CA ASN A 207 -20.17 -7.03 -13.73
C ASN A 207 -18.78 -7.57 -13.43
N GLY A 208 -18.20 -7.13 -12.32
CA GLY A 208 -16.88 -7.57 -11.90
C GLY A 208 -16.44 -6.96 -10.58
N SER A 209 -15.15 -7.07 -10.33
CA SER A 209 -14.48 -6.55 -9.15
C SER A 209 -13.33 -5.64 -9.55
N ILE A 210 -13.23 -4.49 -8.88
CA ILE A 210 -12.04 -3.66 -8.82
C ILE A 210 -11.31 -4.01 -7.53
N ILE A 211 -10.01 -4.29 -7.65
CA ILE A 211 -9.10 -4.53 -6.53
C ILE A 211 -7.90 -3.62 -6.68
N GLY A 212 -7.39 -3.05 -5.60
CA GLY A 212 -6.18 -2.26 -5.69
C GLY A 212 -5.71 -1.69 -4.38
N LEU A 213 -4.96 -0.61 -4.49
CA LEU A 213 -4.26 0.03 -3.39
C LEU A 213 -4.38 1.54 -3.49
N TRP A 214 -4.54 2.19 -2.33
CA TRP A 214 -4.21 3.59 -2.12
C TRP A 214 -2.86 3.70 -1.40
N SER A 215 -1.86 4.32 -2.04
CA SER A 215 -0.56 4.55 -1.39
C SER A 215 -0.35 6.02 -0.98
N PRO A 216 0.23 6.28 0.21
CA PRO A 216 0.55 7.63 0.65
C PRO A 216 1.73 8.25 -0.13
N SER A 217 1.88 9.57 -0.13
CA SER A 217 2.87 10.24 -1.00
C SER A 217 4.32 9.94 -0.66
N PHE A 218 4.63 9.65 0.61
CA PHE A 218 6.00 9.36 1.07
C PHE A 218 6.51 7.99 0.61
N THR A 219 5.67 7.15 0.02
CA THR A 219 6.05 5.82 -0.50
C THR A 219 6.35 5.85 -2.00
N SER A 220 6.50 7.04 -2.58
CA SER A 220 6.94 7.23 -3.97
C SER A 220 8.24 6.45 -4.22
N GLY A 221 8.27 5.71 -5.32
CA GLY A 221 9.38 4.82 -5.69
C GLY A 221 9.34 3.43 -5.04
N LEU A 222 8.58 3.26 -3.96
CA LEU A 222 8.24 1.95 -3.40
C LEU A 222 6.98 1.39 -4.03
N ASN A 223 5.90 2.19 -4.12
CA ASN A 223 4.63 1.81 -4.74
C ASN A 223 4.04 2.97 -5.55
N VAL A 224 2.95 2.73 -6.28
CA VAL A 224 2.22 3.72 -7.06
C VAL A 224 1.47 4.66 -6.12
N TYR A 225 1.78 5.96 -6.19
CA TYR A 225 1.15 6.97 -5.36
C TYR A 225 -0.35 7.12 -5.66
N LYS A 226 -1.17 7.19 -4.59
CA LYS A 226 -2.64 7.18 -4.61
C LYS A 226 -3.18 5.89 -5.23
N LEU A 227 -4.11 6.01 -6.17
CA LEU A 227 -4.97 4.94 -6.65
C LEU A 227 -4.25 4.10 -7.71
N HIS A 228 -4.06 2.82 -7.42
CA HIS A 228 -3.63 1.81 -8.37
C HIS A 228 -4.58 0.62 -8.29
N ILE A 229 -5.32 0.35 -9.38
CA ILE A 229 -6.42 -0.62 -9.38
C ILE A 229 -6.41 -1.50 -10.62
N HIS A 230 -6.73 -2.78 -10.42
CA HIS A 230 -6.97 -3.76 -11.47
C HIS A 230 -8.44 -4.17 -11.48
N PHE A 231 -8.92 -4.69 -12.60
CA PHE A 231 -10.27 -5.18 -12.80
C PHE A 231 -10.27 -6.67 -13.17
N ILE A 232 -11.29 -7.40 -12.72
CA ILE A 232 -11.62 -8.74 -13.22
C ILE A 232 -13.13 -8.92 -13.32
N SER A 233 -13.60 -9.48 -14.43
CA SER A 233 -15.02 -9.78 -14.64
C SER A 233 -15.52 -10.88 -13.69
N ASP A 234 -16.82 -10.90 -13.43
CA ASP A 234 -17.43 -11.94 -12.58
C ASP A 234 -17.23 -13.35 -13.14
N ASP A 235 -17.31 -13.49 -14.46
CA ASP A 235 -17.12 -14.76 -15.16
C ASP A 235 -15.64 -15.15 -15.33
N LYS A 236 -14.72 -14.33 -14.79
CA LYS A 236 -13.26 -14.54 -14.81
C LYS A 236 -12.72 -14.79 -16.21
N LYS A 237 -13.22 -14.04 -17.20
CA LYS A 237 -12.76 -14.13 -18.60
C LYS A 237 -12.07 -12.88 -19.13
N SER A 238 -12.23 -11.75 -18.45
CA SER A 238 -11.68 -10.46 -18.86
C SER A 238 -11.19 -9.67 -17.65
N GLY A 239 -10.24 -8.76 -17.86
CA GLY A 239 -9.69 -7.93 -16.79
C GLY A 239 -8.52 -7.07 -17.25
N GLY A 240 -7.72 -6.60 -16.29
CA GLY A 240 -6.43 -5.93 -16.53
C GLY A 240 -6.20 -4.77 -15.58
N HIS A 241 -5.10 -4.03 -15.80
CA HIS A 241 -4.79 -2.79 -15.10
C HIS A 241 -5.75 -1.69 -15.57
N VAL A 242 -6.44 -1.01 -14.66
CA VAL A 242 -7.50 -0.05 -15.02
C VAL A 242 -6.89 1.29 -15.42
N LEU A 243 -7.31 1.79 -16.58
CA LEU A 243 -6.96 3.11 -17.09
C LEU A 243 -8.12 4.11 -16.96
N ASP A 244 -9.36 3.62 -17.00
CA ASP A 244 -10.55 4.44 -16.79
C ASP A 244 -11.74 3.57 -16.39
N LEU A 245 -12.75 4.13 -15.73
CA LEU A 245 -13.96 3.41 -15.34
C LEU A 245 -15.17 4.34 -15.20
N LYS A 246 -16.36 3.76 -15.30
CA LYS A 246 -17.64 4.42 -14.97
C LYS A 246 -18.54 3.44 -14.27
N PHE A 247 -19.22 3.93 -13.24
CA PHE A 247 -20.27 3.16 -12.58
C PHE A 247 -21.29 4.10 -11.94
N GLU A 248 -22.44 3.53 -11.62
CA GLU A 248 -23.50 4.16 -10.85
C GLU A 248 -23.90 3.22 -9.73
N ASN A 249 -24.28 3.79 -8.58
CA ASN A 249 -24.82 3.06 -7.44
C ASN A 249 -23.92 1.90 -6.98
N ASN A 250 -22.64 2.18 -6.75
CA ASN A 250 -21.66 1.18 -6.34
C ASN A 250 -21.02 1.55 -5.00
N SER A 251 -20.59 0.55 -4.23
CA SER A 251 -19.84 0.74 -3.00
C SER A 251 -18.36 0.48 -3.23
N VAL A 252 -17.52 1.30 -2.61
CA VAL A 252 -16.07 1.11 -2.54
C VAL A 252 -15.71 0.88 -1.08
N SER A 253 -15.20 -0.31 -0.80
CA SER A 253 -14.70 -0.73 0.50
C SER A 253 -13.19 -0.52 0.60
N LEU A 254 -12.75 -0.08 1.77
CA LEU A 254 -11.37 0.17 2.12
C LEU A 254 -11.01 -0.61 3.38
N ASP A 255 -9.80 -1.16 3.35
CA ASP A 255 -9.09 -1.80 4.46
C ASP A 255 -7.93 -0.87 4.85
N GLU A 256 -7.84 -0.43 6.11
CA GLU A 256 -6.72 0.41 6.58
C GLU A 256 -5.51 -0.41 7.01
N THR A 257 -4.62 -0.66 6.06
CA THR A 257 -3.42 -1.45 6.31
C THR A 257 -2.28 -0.58 6.88
N GLY A 258 -2.14 -0.61 8.22
CA GLY A 258 -1.22 0.27 8.97
C GLY A 258 0.25 -0.18 9.02
N GLU A 259 0.53 -1.43 8.66
CA GLU A 259 1.89 -1.97 8.61
C GLU A 259 2.31 -2.27 7.17
N TYR A 260 3.61 -2.17 6.89
CA TYR A 260 4.15 -2.34 5.54
C TYR A 260 5.41 -3.20 5.56
N TYR A 261 5.37 -4.31 4.83
CA TYR A 261 6.48 -5.22 4.66
C TYR A 261 6.87 -5.29 3.19
N ILE A 262 8.15 -5.09 2.88
CA ILE A 262 8.69 -5.20 1.53
C ILE A 262 9.74 -6.30 1.45
N LYS A 263 9.54 -7.25 0.53
CA LYS A 263 10.54 -8.25 0.16
C LYS A 263 11.30 -7.80 -1.07
N LEU A 264 12.55 -7.39 -0.89
CA LEU A 264 13.43 -6.98 -1.98
C LEU A 264 14.08 -8.18 -2.68
N PRO A 265 14.33 -8.11 -4.00
CA PRO A 265 15.08 -9.14 -4.71
C PRO A 265 16.53 -9.21 -4.21
N GLU A 266 17.12 -10.41 -4.19
CA GLU A 266 18.55 -10.55 -3.95
C GLU A 266 19.33 -9.93 -5.13
N SER A 267 20.52 -9.36 -4.85
CA SER A 267 21.32 -8.53 -5.77
C SER A 267 21.72 -9.15 -7.12
N THR A 268 21.35 -10.40 -7.38
CA THR A 268 21.67 -11.16 -8.61
C THR A 268 20.46 -11.37 -9.54
N LEU A 269 19.25 -11.04 -9.09
CA LEU A 269 18.01 -11.11 -9.87
C LEU A 269 17.72 -9.71 -10.43
N GLY A 270 17.78 -9.56 -11.75
CA GLY A 270 17.85 -8.26 -12.42
C GLY A 270 19.30 -7.92 -12.79
N GLY A 271 19.81 -8.57 -13.85
CA GLY A 271 21.15 -8.32 -14.37
C GLY A 271 21.41 -6.82 -14.49
N GLU A 272 22.53 -6.34 -13.93
CA GLU A 272 22.84 -4.91 -13.69
C GLU A 272 21.55 -4.07 -13.66
N LEU A 273 20.78 -4.16 -12.55
CA LEU A 273 19.70 -3.21 -12.27
C LEU A 273 20.18 -1.85 -12.77
N LYS A 274 19.63 -1.37 -13.89
CA LYS A 274 19.98 -0.06 -14.40
C LYS A 274 19.70 0.86 -13.23
N ASN A 275 20.73 1.52 -12.73
CA ASN A 275 20.63 2.30 -11.52
C ASN A 275 19.34 3.13 -11.64
N PRO A 276 18.35 2.97 -10.75
CA PRO A 276 17.12 3.77 -10.83
C PRO A 276 17.45 5.27 -10.77
N ASP A 277 18.65 5.60 -10.30
CA ASP A 277 19.25 6.94 -10.28
C ASP A 277 20.11 7.26 -11.52
N ASP A 278 19.86 6.67 -12.69
CA ASP A 278 20.59 6.95 -13.94
C ASP A 278 20.30 8.34 -14.57
N GLY A 279 19.76 9.25 -13.77
CA GLY A 279 19.45 10.64 -14.12
C GLY A 279 18.09 10.82 -14.81
N GLN A 280 17.29 9.75 -14.95
CA GLN A 280 15.95 9.83 -15.51
C GLN A 280 14.88 9.86 -14.41
N ASN A 281 13.87 10.71 -14.60
CA ASN A 281 12.86 10.97 -13.58
C ASN A 281 11.78 9.88 -13.58
N LEU A 282 11.96 8.85 -12.76
CA LEU A 282 11.02 7.72 -12.63
C LEU A 282 9.62 8.15 -12.19
N SER A 283 9.46 9.28 -11.47
CA SER A 283 8.13 9.81 -11.14
C SER A 283 7.34 10.28 -12.37
N TYR A 284 8.03 10.75 -13.42
CA TYR A 284 7.41 11.10 -14.69
C TYR A 284 7.07 9.85 -15.51
N GLU A 285 7.94 8.84 -15.50
CA GLU A 285 7.65 7.56 -16.16
C GLU A 285 6.46 6.84 -15.53
N LEU A 286 6.35 6.87 -14.20
CA LEU A 286 5.22 6.26 -13.49
C LEU A 286 3.88 6.85 -13.94
N ALA A 287 3.81 8.17 -14.12
CA ALA A 287 2.61 8.85 -14.61
C ALA A 287 2.26 8.49 -16.06
N ILE A 288 3.22 8.06 -16.88
CA ILE A 288 3.00 7.58 -18.26
C ILE A 288 2.56 6.11 -18.26
N VAL A 289 3.07 5.33 -17.31
CA VAL A 289 2.91 3.88 -17.28
C VAL A 289 1.60 3.47 -16.62
N GLU A 290 1.20 4.13 -15.53
CA GLU A 290 0.06 3.70 -14.70
C GLU A 290 -1.24 4.46 -15.00
N LYS A 291 -1.21 5.51 -15.84
CA LYS A 291 -2.36 6.37 -16.17
C LYS A 291 -2.59 6.51 -17.68
#